data_AF-A0A2V8NMU3-F1
#
_entry.id   AF-A0A2V8NMU3-F1
#
_cell.length_a   1.000
_cell.length_b   1.000
_cell.length_c   1.000
_cell.angle_alpha   90.00
_cell.angle_beta   90.00
_cell.angle_gamma   90.00
#
_symmetry.space_group_name_H-M   'P 1'
#
loop_
_entity.id
_entity.type
_entity.pdbx_description
1 polymer ?
#
loop_
_entity_poly.entity_id
_entity_poly.type
_entity_poly.pdbx_seq_one_letter_code
_entity_poly.pdbx_strand_id
1 'polypeptide(L)'
;MMQTSITTFRYFSIRSAIPRIAGANWMDINPELNLWLNLIFRWVHVFAAIMWVGTTYYFTWLDARLHEEEKSGGDEKAQVWMVHSGGFYVVEKEKRPGTRSLHWFRWEAAMTWISGFLLLTLMAYLGGGSGIVDPDVLDIKGSTAILIGIGTLVVGWVVYDLLVRSPLGRNEILFAVVAYILVVGATYGLTHVLSGRWAYLHLGAMFGTIMVSNVWMRILPAQKRMIAATKEGREVDARLGARAKLSSKHNTFMVVPTVFLMISNHYANTYGSRYNWIIASVLILLGWIAAKFIRRA
;
A
#
# COMPACT_ATOMS: atom_id res chain seq x y z
N MET A 1 -59.68 23.73 -17.71
CA MET A 1 -59.55 22.34 -17.23
C MET A 1 -58.64 21.59 -18.19
N MET A 2 -57.34 21.49 -17.88
CA MET A 2 -56.38 20.66 -18.60
C MET A 2 -56.02 19.50 -17.68
N GLN A 3 -56.47 18.29 -18.03
CA GLN A 3 -56.13 17.06 -17.31
C GLN A 3 -54.78 16.54 -17.79
N THR A 4 -53.84 16.47 -16.86
CA THR A 4 -52.55 15.79 -16.93
C THR A 4 -52.77 14.28 -17.08
N SER A 5 -52.27 13.68 -18.16
CA SER A 5 -52.15 12.22 -18.28
C SER A 5 -50.71 11.82 -17.98
N ILE A 6 -50.51 11.20 -16.82
CA ILE A 6 -49.23 10.63 -16.37
C ILE A 6 -49.03 9.33 -17.14
N THR A 7 -48.07 9.32 -18.06
CA THR A 7 -47.66 8.11 -18.78
C THR A 7 -46.70 7.31 -17.90
N THR A 8 -47.15 6.15 -17.44
CA THR A 8 -46.39 5.21 -16.61
C THR A 8 -45.17 4.69 -17.38
N PHE A 9 -43.96 5.04 -16.94
CA PHE A 9 -42.71 4.45 -17.44
C PHE A 9 -42.65 2.97 -17.02
N ARG A 10 -42.90 2.06 -17.96
CA ARG A 10 -42.66 0.63 -17.76
C ARG A 10 -41.15 0.39 -17.70
N TYR A 11 -40.67 -0.13 -16.58
CA TYR A 11 -39.32 -0.69 -16.45
C TYR A 11 -39.14 -1.79 -17.50
N PHE A 12 -38.32 -1.52 -18.52
CA PHE A 12 -37.81 -2.55 -19.42
C PHE A 12 -36.76 -3.36 -18.64
N SER A 13 -37.17 -4.53 -18.13
CA SER A 13 -36.26 -5.54 -17.58
C SER A 13 -35.45 -6.14 -18.72
N ILE A 14 -34.23 -5.66 -18.92
CA ILE A 14 -33.25 -6.30 -19.80
C ILE A 14 -32.67 -7.49 -19.02
N ARG A 15 -33.38 -8.63 -19.05
CA ARG A 15 -32.75 -9.93 -18.81
C ARG A 15 -31.96 -10.29 -20.07
N SER A 16 -30.71 -9.85 -20.14
CA SER A 16 -29.78 -10.34 -21.14
C SER A 16 -29.51 -11.83 -20.89
N ALA A 17 -29.88 -12.65 -21.86
CA ALA A 17 -29.57 -14.07 -21.89
C ALA A 17 -28.07 -14.24 -22.19
N ILE A 18 -27.25 -14.32 -21.14
CA ILE A 18 -25.87 -14.81 -21.25
C ILE A 18 -25.93 -16.33 -21.07
N PRO A 19 -25.45 -17.14 -22.04
CA PRO A 19 -25.35 -18.58 -21.87
C PRO A 19 -24.43 -18.89 -20.69
N ARG A 20 -24.94 -19.61 -19.68
CA ARG A 20 -24.13 -20.13 -18.58
C ARG A 20 -23.16 -21.17 -19.16
N ILE A 21 -21.90 -20.79 -19.33
CA ILE A 21 -20.83 -21.77 -19.58
C ILE A 21 -20.71 -22.62 -18.32
N ALA A 22 -21.12 -23.88 -18.42
CA ALA A 22 -21.03 -24.86 -17.35
C ALA A 22 -19.55 -25.18 -17.09
N GLY A 23 -19.04 -24.80 -15.91
CA GLY A 23 -17.67 -25.08 -15.51
C GLY A 23 -17.34 -24.52 -14.12
N ALA A 24 -17.61 -25.34 -13.10
CA ALA A 24 -17.25 -25.18 -11.68
C ALA A 24 -17.89 -23.97 -10.94
N ASN A 25 -18.87 -24.27 -10.09
CA ASN A 25 -19.41 -23.35 -9.09
C ASN A 25 -18.45 -23.27 -7.91
N TRP A 26 -17.87 -22.10 -7.70
CA TRP A 26 -17.09 -21.80 -6.51
C TRP A 26 -17.63 -20.46 -6.01
N MET A 27 -18.52 -20.59 -5.02
CA MET A 27 -19.37 -19.55 -4.41
C MET A 27 -20.10 -18.62 -5.41
N ASP A 28 -21.30 -19.03 -5.83
CA ASP A 28 -22.33 -18.11 -6.33
C ASP A 28 -22.75 -17.17 -5.17
N ILE A 29 -21.88 -16.21 -4.82
CA ILE A 29 -22.21 -15.18 -3.84
C ILE A 29 -23.39 -14.41 -4.43
N ASN A 30 -24.46 -14.27 -3.65
CA ASN A 30 -25.61 -13.47 -4.03
C ASN A 30 -25.13 -12.10 -4.59
N PRO A 31 -25.55 -11.68 -5.79
CA PRO A 31 -25.03 -10.46 -6.43
C PRO A 31 -25.17 -9.20 -5.58
N GLU A 32 -26.29 -9.07 -4.86
CA GLU A 32 -26.51 -7.96 -3.92
C GLU A 32 -25.50 -8.02 -2.77
N LEU A 33 -25.30 -9.20 -2.18
CA LEU A 33 -24.30 -9.38 -1.14
C LEU A 33 -22.88 -9.06 -1.66
N ASN A 34 -22.53 -9.50 -2.87
CA ASN A 34 -21.24 -9.20 -3.48
C ASN A 34 -21.04 -7.68 -3.64
N LEU A 35 -22.06 -6.95 -4.09
CA LEU A 35 -22.05 -5.49 -4.20
C LEU A 35 -21.78 -4.82 -2.85
N TRP A 36 -22.55 -5.20 -1.81
CA TRP A 36 -22.39 -4.63 -0.47
C TRP A 36 -21.03 -4.96 0.15
N LEU A 37 -20.54 -6.19 -0.03
CA LEU A 37 -19.20 -6.59 0.44
C LEU A 37 -18.10 -5.79 -0.27
N ASN A 38 -18.21 -5.60 -1.58
CA ASN A 38 -17.29 -4.75 -2.34
C ASN A 38 -17.27 -3.32 -1.81
N LEU A 39 -18.45 -2.73 -1.58
CA LEU A 39 -18.59 -1.38 -1.06
C LEU A 39 -17.97 -1.25 0.34
N ILE A 40 -18.37 -2.11 1.27
CA ILE A 40 -17.93 -2.05 2.67
C ILE A 40 -16.42 -2.27 2.77
N PHE A 41 -15.88 -3.30 2.09
CA PHE A 41 -14.44 -3.55 2.16
C PHE A 41 -13.63 -2.42 1.50
N ARG A 42 -14.09 -1.83 0.39
CA ARG A 42 -13.45 -0.64 -0.20
C ARG A 42 -13.48 0.53 0.76
N TRP A 43 -14.62 0.77 1.39
CA TRP A 43 -14.79 1.87 2.32
C TRP A 43 -13.85 1.72 3.51
N VAL A 44 -13.84 0.55 4.16
CA VAL A 44 -12.92 0.23 5.25
C VAL A 44 -11.46 0.34 4.80
N HIS A 45 -11.12 -0.20 3.62
CA HIS A 45 -9.76 -0.17 3.09
C HIS A 45 -9.25 1.26 2.87
N VAL A 46 -10.05 2.11 2.23
CA VAL A 46 -9.70 3.51 1.97
C VAL A 46 -9.54 4.27 3.28
N PHE A 47 -10.45 4.11 4.25
CA PHE A 47 -10.32 4.77 5.55
C PHE A 47 -9.08 4.31 6.32
N ALA A 48 -8.84 3.00 6.38
CA ALA A 48 -7.63 2.46 7.01
C ALA A 48 -6.37 2.97 6.31
N ALA A 49 -6.36 3.03 4.98
CA ALA A 49 -5.25 3.56 4.19
C ALA A 49 -5.00 5.05 4.49
N ILE A 50 -6.04 5.88 4.61
CA ILE A 50 -5.92 7.29 4.99
C ILE A 50 -5.26 7.41 6.37
N MET A 51 -5.69 6.61 7.35
CA MET A 51 -5.09 6.60 8.70
C MET A 51 -3.62 6.18 8.66
N TRP A 52 -3.29 5.12 7.95
CA TRP A 52 -1.92 4.59 7.90
C TRP A 52 -0.96 5.48 7.11
N VAL A 53 -1.37 5.91 5.91
CA VAL A 53 -0.58 6.81 5.07
C VAL A 53 -0.43 8.17 5.74
N GLY A 54 -1.51 8.70 6.32
CA GLY A 54 -1.50 9.95 7.06
C GLY A 54 -0.54 9.92 8.25
N THR A 55 -0.62 8.90 9.09
CA THR A 55 0.33 8.73 10.22
C THR A 55 1.77 8.55 9.75
N THR A 56 1.99 7.84 8.64
CA THR A 56 3.34 7.69 8.05
C THR A 56 3.96 9.04 7.68
N TYR A 57 3.20 9.93 7.02
CA TYR A 57 3.69 11.26 6.67
C TYR A 57 3.82 12.17 7.88
N TYR A 58 2.87 12.11 8.82
CA TYR A 58 2.95 12.85 10.06
C TYR A 58 4.24 12.54 10.83
N PHE A 59 4.56 11.25 11.05
CA PHE A 59 5.79 10.87 11.74
C PHE A 59 7.06 11.17 10.93
N THR A 60 6.99 11.13 9.61
CA THR A 60 8.10 11.52 8.74
C THR A 60 8.43 13.00 8.91
N TRP A 61 7.42 13.87 8.82
CA TRP A 61 7.57 15.31 9.05
C TRP A 61 8.06 15.61 10.47
N LEU A 62 7.44 14.96 11.47
CA LEU A 62 7.79 15.15 12.87
C LEU A 62 9.25 14.75 13.16
N ASP A 63 9.73 13.61 12.66
CA ASP A 63 11.15 13.19 12.83
C ASP A 63 12.11 14.14 12.11
N ALA A 64 11.72 14.71 10.96
CA ALA A 64 12.54 15.70 10.26
C ALA A 64 12.67 16.99 11.07
N ARG A 65 11.57 17.54 11.59
CA ARG A 65 11.56 18.75 12.43
C ARG A 65 12.34 18.57 13.73
N LEU A 66 12.11 17.46 14.43
CA LEU A 66 12.87 17.15 15.65
C LEU A 66 14.38 17.03 15.38
N HIS A 67 14.77 16.50 14.22
CA HIS A 67 16.19 16.39 13.85
C HIS A 67 16.81 17.73 13.43
N GLU A 68 16.02 18.70 12.96
CA GLU A 68 16.47 20.08 12.75
C GLU A 68 16.72 20.77 14.10
N GLU A 69 15.80 20.60 15.05
CA GLU A 69 15.95 21.10 16.42
C GLU A 69 17.13 20.47 17.17
N GLU A 70 17.35 19.15 17.02
CA GLU A 70 18.54 18.47 17.58
C GLU A 70 19.86 19.06 17.04
N LYS A 71 19.85 19.66 15.83
CA LYS A 71 21.03 20.29 15.20
C LYS A 71 21.19 21.75 15.54
N SER A 72 20.12 22.48 15.84
CA SER A 72 20.17 23.92 16.11
C SER A 72 20.84 24.25 17.45
N GLY A 73 21.04 23.26 18.32
CA GLY A 73 22.17 23.22 19.24
C GLY A 73 22.01 23.99 20.55
N GLY A 74 20.87 23.84 21.23
CA GLY A 74 20.74 24.19 22.65
C GLY A 74 20.96 22.99 23.58
N ASP A 75 21.16 23.24 24.89
CA ASP A 75 21.06 22.22 25.95
C ASP A 75 19.60 21.76 26.17
N GLU A 76 18.64 22.41 25.51
CA GLU A 76 17.23 22.07 25.55
C GLU A 76 16.93 20.84 24.68
N LYS A 77 15.94 20.07 25.12
CA LYS A 77 15.50 18.91 24.37
C LYS A 77 14.79 19.36 23.09
N ALA A 78 15.02 18.63 22.00
CA ALA A 78 14.36 18.89 20.73
C ALA A 78 12.84 18.76 20.87
N GLN A 79 12.13 19.86 20.61
CA GLN A 79 10.69 19.97 20.76
C GLN A 79 10.05 20.51 19.48
N VAL A 80 8.89 19.97 19.13
CA VAL A 80 8.04 20.50 18.06
C VAL A 80 6.74 20.99 18.68
N TRP A 81 6.47 22.28 18.49
CA TRP A 81 5.22 22.93 18.90
C TRP A 81 4.22 22.85 17.76
N MET A 82 3.00 22.39 18.07
CA MET A 82 1.92 22.22 17.10
C MET A 82 0.63 22.85 17.62
N VAL A 83 -0.21 23.31 16.71
CA VAL A 83 -1.55 23.81 17.02
C VAL A 83 -2.60 22.98 16.29
N HIS A 84 -3.64 22.56 17.01
CA HIS A 84 -4.79 21.88 16.41
C HIS A 84 -6.05 22.09 17.26
N SER A 85 -7.20 22.30 16.62
CA SER A 85 -8.51 22.45 17.29
C SER A 85 -8.52 23.42 18.49
N GLY A 86 -7.75 24.52 18.40
CA GLY A 86 -7.64 25.56 19.43
C GLY A 86 -6.65 25.26 20.57
N GLY A 87 -5.99 24.10 20.57
CA GLY A 87 -4.97 23.73 21.55
C GLY A 87 -3.55 23.83 21.00
N PHE A 88 -2.59 24.04 21.91
CA PHE A 88 -1.16 23.95 21.64
C PHE A 88 -0.61 22.65 22.22
N TYR A 89 0.22 21.95 21.45
CA TYR A 89 0.79 20.67 21.78
C TYR A 89 2.31 20.74 21.63
N VAL A 90 3.02 20.18 22.60
CA VAL A 90 4.47 20.01 22.54
C VAL A 90 4.76 18.53 22.39
N VAL A 91 5.54 18.18 21.36
CA VAL A 91 6.08 16.82 21.20
C VAL A 91 7.58 16.87 21.32
N GLU A 92 8.09 16.01 22.20
CA GLU A 92 9.50 15.89 22.50
C GLU A 92 9.96 14.44 22.24
N LYS A 93 11.16 14.29 21.70
CA LYS A 93 11.73 12.98 21.42
C LYS A 93 12.54 12.48 22.60
N GLU A 94 12.04 11.44 23.25
CA GLU A 94 12.73 10.84 24.38
C GLU A 94 13.72 9.74 23.94
N LYS A 95 14.91 9.75 24.54
CA LYS A 95 15.94 8.71 24.31
C LYS A 95 15.60 7.38 24.97
N ARG A 96 14.73 7.41 25.99
CA ARG A 96 14.30 6.23 26.75
C ARG A 96 12.78 6.25 26.90
N PRO A 97 12.11 5.08 26.82
CA PRO A 97 10.68 5.02 27.10
C PRO A 97 10.43 5.38 28.58
N GLY A 98 9.42 6.22 28.81
CA GLY A 98 8.94 6.52 30.16
C GLY A 98 8.20 5.35 30.81
N THR A 99 7.58 5.61 31.97
CA THR A 99 6.84 4.61 32.76
C THR A 99 5.39 4.40 32.28
N ARG A 100 4.87 5.32 31.46
CA ARG A 100 3.50 5.25 30.91
C ARG A 100 3.39 4.24 29.77
N SER A 101 2.16 3.86 29.45
CA SER A 101 1.87 2.96 28.33
C SER A 101 2.26 3.60 27.00
N LEU A 102 2.94 2.82 26.15
CA LEU A 102 3.30 3.22 24.79
C LEU A 102 2.16 2.87 23.84
N HIS A 103 1.75 3.84 23.01
CA HIS A 103 0.86 3.57 21.89
C HIS A 103 1.64 2.97 20.71
N TRP A 104 1.07 1.98 20.03
CA TRP A 104 1.70 1.27 18.92
C TRP A 104 0.89 1.40 17.64
N PHE A 105 1.42 2.14 16.66
CA PHE A 105 0.84 2.34 15.33
C PHE A 105 1.04 1.10 14.43
N ARG A 106 0.33 0.02 14.75
CA ARG A 106 0.43 -1.29 14.04
C ARG A 106 -0.87 -1.70 13.36
N TRP A 107 -2.00 -1.24 13.89
CA TRP A 107 -3.31 -1.69 13.46
C TRP A 107 -3.76 -0.99 12.19
N GLU A 108 -3.34 0.25 11.98
CA GLU A 108 -3.59 1.00 10.76
C GLU A 108 -3.01 0.24 9.56
N ALA A 109 -1.74 -0.17 9.66
CA ALA A 109 -1.06 -0.98 8.63
C ALA A 109 -1.74 -2.35 8.42
N ALA A 110 -2.06 -3.05 9.51
CA ALA A 110 -2.69 -4.36 9.42
C ALA A 110 -4.09 -4.29 8.79
N MET A 111 -4.93 -3.33 9.23
CA MET A 111 -6.28 -3.18 8.73
C MET A 111 -6.31 -2.77 7.26
N THR A 112 -5.41 -1.88 6.82
CA THR A 112 -5.28 -1.56 5.39
C THR A 112 -4.94 -2.80 4.57
N TRP A 113 -3.94 -3.58 5.00
CA TRP A 113 -3.53 -4.75 4.24
C TRP A 113 -4.60 -5.86 4.24
N ILE A 114 -5.19 -6.18 5.40
CA ILE A 114 -6.23 -7.21 5.52
C ILE A 114 -7.43 -6.86 4.65
N SER A 115 -7.96 -5.63 4.78
CA SER A 115 -9.09 -5.19 3.96
C SER A 115 -8.76 -5.16 2.46
N GLY A 116 -7.53 -4.76 2.09
CA GLY A 116 -7.07 -4.75 0.71
C GLY A 116 -6.90 -6.15 0.12
N PHE A 117 -6.39 -7.09 0.91
CA PHE A 117 -6.26 -8.49 0.53
C PHE A 117 -7.63 -9.17 0.39
N LEU A 118 -8.58 -8.84 1.28
CA LEU A 118 -9.97 -9.29 1.16
C LEU A 118 -10.63 -8.73 -0.10
N LEU A 119 -10.37 -7.48 -0.47
CA LEU A 119 -10.84 -6.91 -1.75
C LEU A 119 -10.23 -7.60 -2.96
N LEU A 120 -8.91 -7.82 -2.94
CA LEU A 120 -8.22 -8.52 -4.01
C LEU A 120 -8.78 -9.94 -4.16
N THR A 121 -9.02 -10.62 -3.04
CA THR A 121 -9.65 -11.93 -3.01
C THR A 121 -11.06 -11.86 -3.58
N LEU A 122 -11.91 -10.96 -3.09
CA LEU A 122 -13.31 -10.84 -3.51
C LEU A 122 -13.46 -10.49 -4.99
N MET A 123 -12.62 -9.57 -5.48
CA MET A 123 -12.78 -9.03 -6.83
C MET A 123 -12.00 -9.80 -7.89
N ALA A 124 -10.83 -10.32 -7.54
CA ALA A 124 -9.90 -10.93 -8.49
C ALA A 124 -9.98 -12.46 -8.41
N TYR A 125 -9.96 -12.99 -7.19
CA TYR A 125 -9.77 -14.41 -6.96
C TYR A 125 -11.08 -15.17 -6.78
N LEU A 126 -12.14 -14.52 -6.26
CA LEU A 126 -13.51 -15.04 -6.08
C LEU A 126 -14.39 -15.02 -7.35
N GLY A 127 -13.92 -14.40 -8.46
CA GLY A 127 -14.56 -14.48 -9.79
C GLY A 127 -13.80 -15.28 -10.89
N GLY A 128 -12.60 -15.77 -10.62
CA GLY A 128 -12.03 -16.98 -11.23
C GLY A 128 -10.75 -16.71 -11.96
N GLY A 129 -10.19 -15.53 -11.69
CA GLY A 129 -9.27 -14.88 -12.59
C GLY A 129 -9.95 -14.32 -13.83
N SER A 130 -11.27 -14.45 -14.03
CA SER A 130 -11.96 -13.98 -15.24
C SER A 130 -11.78 -12.48 -15.47
N GLY A 131 -11.77 -11.68 -14.40
CA GLY A 131 -11.44 -10.26 -14.50
C GLY A 131 -9.95 -9.99 -14.72
N ILE A 132 -9.07 -10.88 -14.28
CA ILE A 132 -7.61 -10.72 -14.29
C ILE A 132 -7.04 -11.03 -15.68
N VAL A 133 -7.55 -12.08 -16.32
CA VAL A 133 -7.11 -12.59 -17.61
C VAL A 133 -7.60 -11.69 -18.74
N ASP A 134 -6.72 -11.43 -19.70
CA ASP A 134 -7.05 -10.77 -20.96
C ASP A 134 -6.43 -11.59 -22.11
N PRO A 135 -7.25 -12.30 -22.91
CA PRO A 135 -6.75 -13.13 -24.00
C PRO A 135 -5.96 -12.36 -25.07
N ASP A 136 -6.19 -11.05 -25.22
CA ASP A 136 -5.44 -10.20 -26.15
C ASP A 136 -4.02 -9.87 -25.62
N VAL A 137 -3.79 -10.03 -24.32
CA VAL A 137 -2.47 -9.92 -23.67
C VAL A 137 -1.79 -11.28 -23.63
N LEU A 138 -2.42 -12.25 -22.96
CA LEU A 138 -1.94 -13.62 -22.87
C LEU A 138 -3.09 -14.57 -22.48
N ASP A 139 -3.37 -15.55 -23.34
CA ASP A 139 -4.37 -16.58 -23.05
C ASP A 139 -3.86 -17.60 -22.02
N ILE A 140 -4.21 -17.38 -20.75
CA ILE A 140 -3.90 -18.26 -19.63
C ILE A 140 -5.16 -18.63 -18.86
N LYS A 141 -5.12 -19.79 -18.21
CA LYS A 141 -6.18 -20.20 -17.29
C LYS A 141 -6.28 -19.21 -16.12
N GLY A 142 -7.50 -18.89 -15.71
CA GLY A 142 -7.73 -17.99 -14.58
C GLY A 142 -7.06 -18.42 -13.26
N SER A 143 -6.96 -19.73 -13.01
CA SER A 143 -6.18 -20.24 -11.86
C SER A 143 -4.69 -19.90 -11.94
N THR A 144 -4.11 -19.91 -13.14
CA THR A 144 -2.71 -19.50 -13.37
C THR A 144 -2.56 -18.01 -13.13
N ALA A 145 -3.50 -17.18 -13.62
CA ALA A 145 -3.50 -15.74 -13.36
C ALA A 145 -3.60 -15.42 -11.86
N ILE A 146 -4.45 -16.14 -11.10
CA ILE A 146 -4.55 -16.01 -9.64
C ILE A 146 -3.22 -16.36 -8.96
N LEU A 147 -2.59 -17.48 -9.34
CA LEU A 147 -1.30 -17.89 -8.78
C LEU A 147 -0.19 -16.87 -9.07
N ILE A 148 -0.18 -16.28 -10.26
CA ILE A 148 0.76 -15.20 -10.62
C ILE A 148 0.48 -13.96 -9.76
N GLY A 149 -0.79 -13.60 -9.56
CA GLY A 149 -1.19 -12.50 -8.68
C GLY A 149 -0.70 -12.68 -7.24
N ILE A 150 -1.01 -13.83 -6.62
CA ILE A 150 -0.55 -14.16 -5.25
C ILE A 150 0.98 -14.26 -5.21
N GLY A 151 1.58 -14.91 -6.20
CA GLY A 151 3.02 -15.06 -6.34
C GLY A 151 3.73 -13.72 -6.39
N THR A 152 3.15 -12.71 -7.04
CA THR A 152 3.70 -11.34 -7.11
C THR A 152 3.83 -10.71 -5.73
N LEU A 153 2.82 -10.85 -4.87
CA LEU A 153 2.87 -10.31 -3.50
C LEU A 153 3.95 -11.00 -2.67
N VAL A 154 4.03 -12.33 -2.74
CA VAL A 154 4.98 -13.13 -1.97
C VAL A 154 6.41 -12.94 -2.47
N VAL A 155 6.64 -13.12 -3.77
CA VAL A 155 7.97 -12.99 -4.40
C VAL A 155 8.46 -11.55 -4.29
N GLY A 156 7.60 -10.56 -4.53
CA GLY A 156 7.96 -9.15 -4.37
C GLY A 156 8.43 -8.83 -2.96
N TRP A 157 7.73 -9.34 -1.94
CA TRP A 157 8.17 -9.22 -0.55
C TRP A 157 9.50 -9.94 -0.29
N VAL A 158 9.64 -11.21 -0.70
CA VAL A 158 10.87 -11.98 -0.48
C VAL A 158 12.08 -11.32 -1.15
N VAL A 159 11.96 -10.92 -2.42
CA VAL A 159 13.02 -10.23 -3.15
C VAL A 159 13.40 -8.94 -2.45
N TYR A 160 12.43 -8.11 -2.05
CA TYR A 160 12.70 -6.91 -1.27
C TYR A 160 13.41 -7.23 0.06
N ASP A 161 12.93 -8.23 0.80
CA ASP A 161 13.46 -8.60 2.11
C ASP A 161 14.93 -9.03 2.02
N LEU A 162 15.26 -9.80 0.98
CA LEU A 162 16.62 -10.23 0.65
C LEU A 162 17.50 -9.04 0.23
N LEU A 163 17.01 -8.14 -0.63
CA LEU A 163 17.75 -6.95 -1.05
C LEU A 163 18.15 -6.09 0.14
N VAL A 164 17.23 -5.83 1.07
CA VAL A 164 17.50 -5.02 2.28
C VAL A 164 18.49 -5.72 3.22
N ARG A 165 18.52 -7.06 3.27
CA ARG A 165 19.49 -7.81 4.08
C ARG A 165 20.87 -7.93 3.43
N SER A 166 20.94 -7.84 2.11
CA SER A 166 22.18 -7.91 1.35
C SER A 166 23.07 -6.66 1.56
N PRO A 167 24.32 -6.68 1.09
CA PRO A 167 25.18 -5.48 1.09
C PRO A 167 24.56 -4.28 0.36
N LEU A 168 23.65 -4.51 -0.60
CA LEU A 168 22.93 -3.43 -1.30
C LEU A 168 22.14 -2.55 -0.33
N GLY A 169 21.56 -3.12 0.74
CA GLY A 169 20.84 -2.36 1.75
C GLY A 169 21.68 -1.32 2.51
N ARG A 170 23.02 -1.35 2.36
CA ARG A 170 23.94 -0.35 2.92
C ARG A 170 24.25 0.81 1.97
N ASN A 171 23.96 0.66 0.67
CA ASN A 171 24.17 1.69 -0.34
C ASN A 171 22.81 2.14 -0.91
N GLU A 172 22.34 3.29 -0.44
CA GLU A 172 21.02 3.81 -0.79
C GLU A 172 20.83 4.03 -2.29
N ILE A 173 21.84 4.57 -2.98
CA ILE A 173 21.75 4.88 -4.42
C ILE A 173 21.66 3.57 -5.20
N LEU A 174 22.57 2.64 -4.94
CA LEU A 174 22.61 1.36 -5.63
C LEU A 174 21.33 0.55 -5.33
N PHE A 175 20.86 0.55 -4.09
CA PHE A 175 19.59 -0.07 -3.73
C PHE A 175 18.43 0.52 -4.52
N ALA A 176 18.32 1.86 -4.60
CA ALA A 176 17.25 2.53 -5.34
C ALA A 176 17.28 2.20 -6.84
N VAL A 177 18.47 2.17 -7.45
CA VAL A 177 18.64 1.79 -8.87
C VAL A 177 18.21 0.34 -9.11
N VAL A 178 18.72 -0.60 -8.30
CA VAL A 178 18.37 -2.03 -8.45
C VAL A 178 16.88 -2.26 -8.18
N ALA A 179 16.32 -1.66 -7.13
CA ALA A 179 14.91 -1.74 -6.83
C ALA A 179 14.05 -1.17 -7.96
N TYR A 180 14.46 -0.05 -8.57
CA TYR A 180 13.74 0.53 -9.71
C TYR A 180 13.73 -0.41 -10.91
N ILE A 181 14.88 -0.99 -11.27
CA ILE A 181 14.98 -1.96 -12.37
C ILE A 181 14.06 -3.16 -12.12
N LEU A 182 14.04 -3.69 -10.89
CA LEU A 182 13.17 -4.81 -10.53
C LEU A 182 11.68 -4.43 -10.58
N VAL A 183 11.32 -3.23 -10.15
CA VAL A 183 9.95 -2.72 -10.25
C VAL A 183 9.53 -2.54 -11.70
N VAL A 184 10.40 -2.01 -12.57
CA VAL A 184 10.14 -1.90 -14.00
C VAL A 184 9.97 -3.29 -14.62
N GLY A 185 10.84 -4.24 -14.27
CA GLY A 185 10.74 -5.64 -14.72
C GLY A 185 9.44 -6.32 -14.26
N ALA A 186 9.04 -6.12 -13.00
CA ALA A 186 7.76 -6.62 -12.49
C ALA A 186 6.57 -5.96 -13.18
N THR A 187 6.63 -4.65 -13.42
CA THR A 187 5.59 -3.90 -14.13
C THR A 187 5.43 -4.42 -15.56
N TYR A 188 6.55 -4.58 -16.28
CA TYR A 188 6.58 -5.16 -17.61
C TYR A 188 6.01 -6.58 -17.62
N GLY A 189 6.52 -7.47 -16.75
CA GLY A 189 6.05 -8.85 -16.68
C GLY A 189 4.56 -8.96 -16.39
N LEU A 190 4.05 -8.19 -15.43
CA LEU A 190 2.62 -8.22 -15.07
C LEU A 190 1.72 -7.69 -16.19
N THR A 191 2.12 -6.63 -16.87
CA THR A 191 1.33 -6.03 -17.97
C THR A 191 1.34 -6.86 -19.25
N HIS A 192 2.26 -7.82 -19.37
CA HIS A 192 2.33 -8.78 -20.49
C HIS A 192 1.72 -10.15 -20.15
N VAL A 193 1.16 -10.30 -18.94
CA VAL A 193 0.61 -11.58 -18.44
C VAL A 193 -0.81 -11.42 -17.92
N LEU A 194 -1.10 -10.31 -17.24
CA LEU A 194 -2.41 -9.95 -16.72
C LEU A 194 -2.96 -8.76 -17.51
N SER A 195 -4.27 -8.59 -17.51
CA SER A 195 -4.89 -7.34 -17.99
C SER A 195 -4.25 -6.12 -17.30
N GLY A 196 -4.09 -5.02 -18.04
CA GLY A 196 -3.36 -3.84 -17.54
C GLY A 196 -3.92 -3.29 -16.22
N ARG A 197 -5.25 -3.31 -16.06
CA ARG A 197 -5.94 -2.92 -14.83
C ARG A 197 -5.45 -3.72 -13.63
N TRP A 198 -5.42 -5.05 -13.77
CA TRP A 198 -5.02 -5.95 -12.69
C TRP A 198 -3.52 -5.99 -12.49
N ALA A 199 -2.73 -5.78 -13.54
CA ALA A 199 -1.29 -5.58 -13.41
C ALA A 199 -0.97 -4.42 -12.46
N TYR A 200 -1.64 -3.27 -12.61
CA TYR A 200 -1.44 -2.10 -11.74
C TYR A 200 -1.89 -2.37 -10.30
N LEU A 201 -3.05 -3.01 -10.12
CA LEU A 201 -3.56 -3.35 -8.80
C LEU A 201 -2.65 -4.34 -8.06
N HIS A 202 -2.11 -5.34 -8.74
CA HIS A 202 -1.17 -6.29 -8.12
C HIS A 202 0.17 -5.63 -7.81
N LEU A 203 0.65 -4.71 -8.65
CA LEU A 203 1.87 -3.93 -8.36
C LEU A 203 1.68 -3.05 -7.11
N GLY A 204 0.53 -2.39 -6.98
CA GLY A 204 0.20 -1.62 -5.77
C GLY A 204 0.03 -2.52 -4.54
N ALA A 205 -0.60 -3.68 -4.69
CA ALA A 205 -0.78 -4.66 -3.61
C ALA A 205 0.56 -5.27 -3.15
N MET A 206 1.50 -5.46 -4.08
CA MET A 206 2.87 -5.87 -3.79
C MET A 206 3.58 -4.82 -2.92
N PHE A 207 3.53 -3.54 -3.28
CA PHE A 207 4.07 -2.47 -2.44
C PHE A 207 3.40 -2.41 -1.06
N GLY A 208 2.07 -2.49 -0.99
CA GLY A 208 1.34 -2.55 0.28
C GLY A 208 1.77 -3.75 1.15
N THR A 209 2.01 -4.91 0.53
CA THR A 209 2.47 -6.13 1.20
C THR A 209 3.89 -5.98 1.74
N ILE A 210 4.81 -5.41 0.96
CA ILE A 210 6.15 -5.07 1.42
C ILE A 210 6.07 -4.11 2.62
N MET A 211 5.25 -3.08 2.51
CA MET A 211 5.12 -2.04 3.53
C MET A 211 4.59 -2.57 4.87
N VAL A 212 3.52 -3.39 4.85
CA VAL A 212 2.99 -3.98 6.10
C VAL A 212 3.98 -4.97 6.70
N SER A 213 4.69 -5.73 5.85
CA SER A 213 5.71 -6.66 6.30
C SER A 213 6.87 -5.94 6.97
N ASN A 214 7.28 -4.76 6.46
CA ASN A 214 8.24 -3.90 7.13
C ASN A 214 7.79 -3.48 8.53
N VAL A 215 6.52 -3.10 8.69
CA VAL A 215 5.96 -2.74 10.00
C VAL A 215 6.05 -3.93 10.96
N TRP A 216 5.51 -5.08 10.57
CA TRP A 216 5.32 -6.21 11.48
C TRP A 216 6.57 -7.06 11.71
N MET A 217 7.46 -7.16 10.71
CA MET A 217 8.62 -8.06 10.77
C MET A 217 9.94 -7.33 11.02
N ARG A 218 10.01 -6.01 10.77
CA ARG A 218 11.27 -5.24 10.94
C ARG A 218 11.16 -4.14 11.99
N ILE A 219 10.11 -3.31 11.92
CA ILE A 219 9.97 -2.13 12.77
C ILE A 219 9.52 -2.53 14.19
N LEU A 220 8.37 -3.21 14.33
CA LEU A 220 7.83 -3.59 15.63
C LEU A 220 8.79 -4.49 16.44
N PRO A 221 9.44 -5.52 15.86
CA PRO A 221 10.39 -6.34 16.62
C PRO A 221 11.63 -5.55 17.07
N ALA A 222 12.14 -4.64 16.24
CA ALA A 222 13.26 -3.77 16.61
C ALA A 222 12.87 -2.85 17.78
N GLN A 223 11.72 -2.17 17.69
CA GLN A 223 11.20 -1.31 18.75
C GLN A 223 11.00 -2.08 20.07
N LYS A 224 10.43 -3.29 20.03
CA LYS A 224 10.27 -4.15 21.23
C LYS A 224 11.61 -4.46 21.89
N ARG A 225 12.64 -4.81 21.11
CA ARG A 225 13.99 -5.10 21.62
C ARG A 225 14.66 -3.86 22.21
N MET A 226 14.51 -2.70 21.57
CA MET A 226 15.04 -1.43 22.09
C MET A 226 14.40 -1.04 23.43
N ILE A 227 13.07 -1.22 23.56
CA ILE A 227 12.35 -0.97 24.81
C ILE A 227 12.79 -1.95 25.90
N ALA A 228 12.93 -3.23 25.59
CA ALA A 228 13.40 -4.24 26.54
C ALA A 228 14.80 -3.92 27.06
N ALA A 229 15.76 -3.65 26.16
CA ALA A 229 17.11 -3.26 26.54
C ALA A 229 17.13 -2.03 27.46
N THR A 230 16.31 -1.02 27.15
CA THR A 230 16.25 0.19 27.97
C THR A 230 15.67 -0.07 29.36
N LYS A 231 14.63 -0.91 29.47
CA LYS A 231 14.04 -1.30 30.76
C LYS A 231 15.00 -2.10 31.63
N GLU A 232 15.86 -2.89 31.00
CA GLU A 232 16.89 -3.68 31.68
C GLU A 232 18.18 -2.89 31.97
N GLY A 233 18.23 -1.59 31.64
CA GLY A 233 19.42 -0.75 31.81
C GLY A 233 20.59 -1.14 30.89
N ARG A 234 20.34 -1.95 29.86
CA ARG A 234 21.34 -2.35 28.86
C ARG A 234 21.46 -1.28 27.77
N GLU A 235 22.64 -1.21 27.15
CA GLU A 235 22.86 -0.35 25.99
C GLU A 235 21.98 -0.81 24.81
N VAL A 236 21.35 0.15 24.13
CA VAL A 236 20.48 -0.13 22.99
C VAL A 236 21.33 -0.28 21.73
N ASP A 237 21.24 -1.44 21.06
CA ASP A 237 21.90 -1.66 19.78
C ASP A 237 21.40 -0.66 18.72
N ALA A 238 22.25 0.31 18.36
CA ALA A 238 21.96 1.34 17.37
C ALA A 238 21.57 0.76 15.99
N ARG A 239 22.01 -0.46 15.67
CA ARG A 239 21.68 -1.13 14.40
C ARG A 239 20.19 -1.46 14.30
N LEU A 240 19.50 -1.68 15.41
CA LEU A 240 18.05 -1.94 15.43
C LEU A 240 17.27 -0.71 14.98
N GLY A 241 17.58 0.45 15.57
CA GLY A 241 16.97 1.73 15.20
C GLY A 241 17.25 2.11 13.76
N ALA A 242 18.50 1.96 13.30
CA ALA A 242 18.89 2.24 11.93
C ALA A 242 18.12 1.38 10.91
N ARG A 243 17.96 0.07 11.16
CA ARG A 243 17.20 -0.85 10.29
C ARG A 243 15.71 -0.54 10.27
N ALA A 244 15.13 -0.21 11.42
CA ALA A 244 13.72 0.20 11.51
C ALA A 244 13.49 1.51 10.74
N LYS A 245 14.39 2.50 10.89
CA LYS A 245 14.34 3.77 10.17
C LYS A 245 14.49 3.59 8.66
N LEU A 246 15.38 2.70 8.21
CA LEU A 246 15.53 2.36 6.79
C LEU A 246 14.24 1.76 6.20
N SER A 247 13.62 0.82 6.91
CA SER A 247 12.37 0.17 6.47
C SER A 247 11.21 1.18 6.42
N SER A 248 11.13 2.07 7.40
CA SER A 248 10.15 3.17 7.43
C SER A 248 10.36 4.13 6.25
N LYS A 249 11.62 4.51 5.97
CA LYS A 249 11.97 5.33 4.80
C LYS A 249 11.52 4.68 3.50
N HIS A 250 11.79 3.39 3.31
CA HIS A 250 11.34 2.66 2.11
C HIS A 250 9.81 2.66 2.00
N ASN A 251 9.07 2.49 3.11
CA ASN A 251 7.62 2.62 3.11
C ASN A 251 7.17 3.98 2.56
N THR A 252 7.75 5.08 3.03
CA THR A 252 7.40 6.42 2.55
C THR A 252 7.58 6.57 1.03
N PHE A 253 8.66 6.01 0.46
CA PHE A 253 8.88 6.06 -0.99
C PHE A 253 7.89 5.18 -1.79
N MET A 254 7.40 4.09 -1.20
CA MET A 254 6.39 3.23 -1.82
C MET A 254 4.97 3.79 -1.72
N VAL A 255 4.67 4.64 -0.74
CA VAL A 255 3.32 5.19 -0.53
C VAL A 255 2.81 5.95 -1.76
N VAL A 256 3.54 6.94 -2.27
CA VAL A 256 3.05 7.78 -3.39
C VAL A 256 2.72 6.93 -4.63
N PRO A 257 3.62 6.05 -5.11
CA PRO A 257 3.29 5.15 -6.20
C PRO A 257 2.11 4.22 -5.89
N THR A 258 2.01 3.68 -4.67
CA THR A 258 0.92 2.78 -4.28
C THR A 258 -0.44 3.48 -4.38
N VAL A 259 -0.54 4.71 -3.90
CA VAL A 259 -1.77 5.51 -3.98
C VAL A 259 -2.18 5.71 -5.45
N PHE A 260 -1.24 6.08 -6.32
CA PHE A 260 -1.51 6.18 -7.75
C PHE A 260 -2.00 4.84 -8.34
N LEU A 261 -1.28 3.75 -8.08
CA LEU A 261 -1.63 2.43 -8.62
C LEU A 261 -3.03 1.98 -8.21
N MET A 262 -3.48 2.32 -7.01
CA MET A 262 -4.83 2.01 -6.53
C MET A 262 -5.91 2.91 -7.15
N ILE A 263 -5.62 4.19 -7.37
CA ILE A 263 -6.54 5.16 -7.99
C ILE A 263 -6.59 5.03 -9.50
N SER A 264 -5.58 4.40 -10.13
CA SER A 264 -5.43 4.26 -11.57
C SER A 264 -6.68 3.71 -12.29
N ASN A 265 -7.50 2.92 -11.60
CA ASN A 265 -8.81 2.46 -12.07
C ASN A 265 -9.74 3.58 -12.56
N HIS A 266 -9.59 4.80 -12.05
CA HIS A 266 -10.35 5.99 -12.46
C HIS A 266 -9.78 6.68 -13.71
N TYR A 267 -8.66 6.19 -14.25
CA TYR A 267 -7.98 6.74 -15.42
C TYR A 267 -7.58 5.60 -16.37
N ALA A 268 -8.57 5.04 -17.09
CA ALA A 268 -8.41 3.89 -17.97
C ALA A 268 -7.27 4.02 -18.99
N ASN A 269 -7.02 5.23 -19.49
CA ASN A 269 -5.93 5.50 -20.43
C ASN A 269 -4.54 5.15 -19.88
N THR A 270 -4.36 5.14 -18.56
CA THR A 270 -3.07 4.80 -17.95
C THR A 270 -2.74 3.31 -18.07
N TYR A 271 -3.71 2.43 -17.78
CA TYR A 271 -3.50 0.98 -17.78
C TYR A 271 -3.94 0.28 -19.08
N GLY A 272 -4.85 0.88 -19.85
CA GLY A 272 -5.36 0.36 -21.13
C GLY A 272 -4.52 0.77 -22.35
N SER A 273 -3.52 1.64 -22.19
CA SER A 273 -2.60 2.00 -23.26
C SER A 273 -1.63 0.85 -23.57
N ARG A 274 -1.22 0.71 -24.83
CA ARG A 274 -0.13 -0.20 -25.23
C ARG A 274 1.22 0.11 -24.54
N TYR A 275 1.36 1.31 -24.00
CA TYR A 275 2.53 1.76 -23.25
C TYR A 275 2.30 1.73 -21.73
N ASN A 276 1.31 0.98 -21.24
CA ASN A 276 0.95 0.92 -19.81
C ASN A 276 2.17 0.70 -18.91
N TRP A 277 3.05 -0.24 -19.22
CA TRP A 277 4.21 -0.53 -18.38
C TRP A 277 5.19 0.65 -18.30
N ILE A 278 5.35 1.42 -19.38
CA ILE A 278 6.17 2.65 -19.41
C ILE A 278 5.49 3.72 -18.56
N ILE A 279 4.18 3.92 -18.76
CA ILE A 279 3.39 4.91 -18.00
C ILE A 279 3.49 4.63 -16.50
N ALA A 280 3.24 3.40 -16.07
CA ALA A 280 3.41 3.00 -14.67
C ALA A 280 4.85 3.23 -14.18
N SER A 281 5.86 2.79 -14.94
CA SER A 281 7.26 2.93 -14.56
C SER A 281 7.69 4.39 -14.36
N VAL A 282 7.21 5.29 -15.22
CA VAL A 282 7.47 6.73 -15.12
C VAL A 282 6.72 7.33 -13.93
N LEU A 283 5.45 7.00 -13.75
CA LEU A 283 4.65 7.53 -12.64
C LEU A 283 5.13 7.03 -11.27
N ILE A 284 5.63 5.80 -11.19
CA ILE A 284 6.31 5.28 -9.99
C ILE A 284 7.57 6.09 -9.70
N LEU A 285 8.40 6.37 -10.71
CA LEU A 285 9.60 7.19 -10.54
C LEU A 285 9.27 8.61 -10.09
N LEU A 286 8.26 9.24 -10.70
CA LEU A 286 7.75 10.54 -10.29
C LEU A 286 7.21 10.49 -8.85
N GLY A 287 6.54 9.40 -8.46
CA GLY A 287 6.09 9.16 -7.10
C GLY A 287 7.25 9.09 -6.11
N TRP A 288 8.36 8.44 -6.46
CA TRP A 288 9.57 8.42 -5.63
C TRP A 288 10.21 9.80 -5.49
N ILE A 289 10.25 10.57 -6.58
CA ILE A 289 10.73 11.95 -6.57
C ILE A 289 9.84 12.81 -5.66
N ALA A 290 8.51 12.71 -5.79
CA ALA A 290 7.56 13.41 -4.93
C ALA A 290 7.74 13.04 -3.46
N ALA A 291 7.88 11.74 -3.14
CA ALA A 291 8.17 11.29 -1.78
C ALA A 291 9.48 11.89 -1.22
N LYS A 292 10.52 12.08 -2.05
CA LYS A 292 11.76 12.75 -1.63
C LYS A 292 11.52 14.19 -1.18
N PHE A 293 10.63 14.93 -1.85
CA PHE A 293 10.27 16.30 -1.48
C PHE A 293 9.38 16.34 -0.24
N ILE A 294 8.35 15.50 -0.18
CA ILE A 294 7.42 15.44 0.97
C ILE A 294 8.17 15.09 2.27
N ARG A 295 9.20 14.24 2.20
CA ARG A 295 10.02 13.87 3.37
C ARG A 295 10.92 15.01 3.90
N ARG A 296 11.09 16.09 3.13
CA ARG A 296 11.94 17.25 3.47
C ARG A 296 11.14 18.51 3.79
N ALA A 297 9.85 18.54 3.43
CA ALA A 297 8.91 19.60 3.79
C ALA A 297 8.46 19.43 5.25
#